data_AF-A0A662VS21-F1
#
_entry.id   AF-A0A662VS21-F1
#
_cell.length_a   1.000
_cell.length_b   1.000
_cell.length_c   1.000
_cell.angle_alpha   90.00
_cell.angle_beta   90.00
_cell.angle_gamma   90.00
#
_symmetry.space_group_name_H-M   'P 1'
#
loop_
_entity.id
_entity.type
_entity.pdbx_description
1 polymer ?
#
loop_
_entity_poly.entity_id
_entity_poly.type
_entity_poly.pdbx_seq_one_letter_code
_entity_poly.pdbx_strand_id
1 'polypeptide(L)'
;MEKLKKFVEHRDAILLAEIGALIHDLGKLNKLFIEQHAKENEGKIDYQHGDIIDVDSERVNKIGELAKKLRGILEKCKLLDSNLYEVIKAHHSKDEREKLPLFLKFVIASDEFDSEEDRGRSKDKQSIYKTFKSSALGYESEINLNELEGFRREIYEVLIDILNSCNISKIFEKRRELL
;
A
#
# COMPACT_ATOMS: atom_id res chain seq x y z
N MET A 1 9.08 -3.90 -29.38
CA MET A 1 10.15 -4.76 -28.81
C MET A 1 11.01 -4.01 -27.78
N GLU A 2 11.43 -2.78 -28.06
CA GLU A 2 12.30 -1.99 -27.17
C GLU A 2 11.67 -1.63 -25.81
N LYS A 3 10.38 -1.27 -25.77
CA LYS A 3 9.65 -1.04 -24.51
C LYS A 3 9.58 -2.29 -23.61
N LEU A 4 9.44 -3.48 -24.19
CA LEU A 4 9.38 -4.74 -23.45
C LEU A 4 10.73 -5.04 -22.78
N LYS A 5 11.84 -4.73 -23.45
CA LYS A 5 13.18 -4.85 -22.88
C LYS A 5 13.36 -3.95 -21.66
N LYS A 6 12.91 -2.69 -21.75
CA LYS A 6 12.92 -1.76 -20.61
C LYS A 6 12.13 -2.29 -19.41
N PHE A 7 10.96 -2.89 -19.63
CA PHE A 7 10.20 -3.51 -18.53
C PHE A 7 10.93 -4.69 -17.89
N VAL A 8 11.58 -5.54 -18.69
CA VAL A 8 12.38 -6.67 -18.16
C VAL A 8 13.60 -6.15 -17.40
N GLU A 9 14.26 -5.12 -17.91
CA GLU A 9 15.41 -4.48 -17.27
C GLU A 9 15.06 -3.83 -15.93
N HIS A 10 13.85 -3.25 -15.82
CA HIS A 10 13.38 -2.55 -14.62
C HIS A 10 12.36 -3.32 -13.78
N ARG A 11 12.14 -4.60 -14.09
CA ARG A 11 11.09 -5.45 -13.50
C ARG A 11 11.07 -5.37 -11.98
N ASP A 12 12.24 -5.46 -11.36
CA ASP A 12 12.36 -5.54 -9.91
C ASP A 12 12.00 -4.21 -9.22
N ALA A 13 12.31 -3.08 -9.85
CA ALA A 13 11.92 -1.76 -9.35
C ALA A 13 10.42 -1.51 -9.49
N ILE A 14 9.81 -1.99 -10.59
CA ILE A 14 8.37 -1.93 -10.81
C ILE A 14 7.64 -2.76 -9.76
N LEU A 15 8.03 -4.02 -9.57
CA LEU A 15 7.43 -4.90 -8.57
C LEU A 15 7.54 -4.33 -7.16
N LEU A 16 8.67 -3.71 -6.82
CA LEU A 16 8.83 -3.08 -5.52
C LEU A 16 7.94 -1.84 -5.36
N ALA A 17 7.69 -1.09 -6.44
CA ALA A 17 6.76 0.03 -6.44
C ALA A 17 5.30 -0.45 -6.29
N GLU A 18 4.91 -1.51 -6.98
CA GLU A 18 3.59 -2.16 -6.84
C GLU A 18 3.37 -2.67 -5.42
N ILE A 19 4.37 -3.32 -4.81
CA ILE A 19 4.31 -3.73 -3.39
C ILE A 19 4.17 -2.51 -2.47
N GLY A 20 4.87 -1.41 -2.77
CA GLY A 20 4.76 -0.16 -2.01
C GLY A 20 3.35 0.43 -2.07
N ALA A 21 2.76 0.50 -3.25
CA ALA A 21 1.38 0.97 -3.45
C ALA A 21 0.35 0.07 -2.75
N LEU A 22 0.53 -1.26 -2.82
CA LEU A 22 -0.33 -2.21 -2.11
C LEU A 22 -0.26 -2.02 -0.58
N ILE A 23 0.94 -1.81 -0.02
CA ILE A 23 1.12 -1.56 1.42
C ILE A 23 0.47 -0.23 1.84
N HIS A 24 0.61 0.80 1.01
CA HIS A 24 -0.05 2.09 1.23
C HIS A 24 -1.56 1.92 1.39
N ASP A 25 -2.18 1.20 0.46
CA ASP A 25 -3.63 1.00 0.43
C ASP A 25 -4.16 0.04 1.49
N LEU A 26 -3.28 -0.74 2.13
CA LEU A 26 -3.67 -1.70 3.15
C LEU A 26 -4.39 -1.05 4.34
N GLY A 27 -4.10 0.23 4.63
CA GLY A 27 -4.82 0.98 5.66
C GLY A 27 -6.30 1.21 5.35
N LYS A 28 -6.71 1.11 4.08
CA LYS A 28 -8.12 1.18 3.69
C LYS A 28 -8.92 -0.03 4.21
N LEU A 29 -8.24 -1.15 4.49
CA LEU A 29 -8.82 -2.30 5.19
C LEU A 29 -8.83 -2.13 6.71
N ASN A 30 -8.60 -0.92 7.25
CA ASN A 30 -8.81 -0.64 8.67
C ASN A 30 -10.28 -0.26 8.92
N LYS A 31 -10.86 -0.76 10.02
CA LYS A 31 -12.21 -0.38 10.43
C LYS A 31 -12.35 1.14 10.59
N LEU A 32 -11.34 1.82 11.12
CA LEU A 32 -11.33 3.28 11.28
C LEU A 32 -11.44 4.01 9.94
N PHE A 33 -10.83 3.47 8.88
CA PHE A 33 -10.97 4.03 7.53
C PHE A 33 -12.42 3.96 7.05
N ILE A 34 -13.04 2.78 7.15
CA ILE A 34 -14.42 2.60 6.74
C ILE A 34 -15.36 3.49 7.56
N GLU A 35 -15.15 3.56 8.87
CA GLU A 35 -15.94 4.41 9.75
C GLU A 35 -15.75 5.90 9.40
N GLN A 36 -14.54 6.38 9.13
CA GLN A 36 -14.27 7.76 8.71
C GLN A 36 -15.00 8.13 7.42
N HIS A 37 -15.11 7.20 6.47
CA HIS A 37 -15.73 7.42 5.18
C HIS A 37 -17.24 7.09 5.14
N ALA A 38 -17.81 6.62 6.24
CA ALA A 38 -19.22 6.29 6.32
C ALA A 38 -20.13 7.53 6.49
N LYS A 39 -21.40 7.37 6.11
CA LYS A 39 -22.43 8.42 6.18
C LYS A 39 -22.59 9.01 7.60
N GLU A 40 -22.51 8.16 8.61
CA GLU A 40 -22.80 8.52 10.00
C GLU A 40 -21.70 9.34 10.67
N ASN A 41 -20.48 9.27 10.13
CA ASN A 41 -19.24 9.69 10.79
C ASN A 41 -18.42 10.68 9.96
N GLU A 42 -19.01 11.23 8.90
CA GLU A 42 -18.37 12.21 8.03
C GLU A 42 -17.73 13.35 8.84
N GLY A 43 -16.40 13.46 8.72
CA GLY A 43 -15.61 14.50 9.40
C GLY A 43 -15.40 14.30 10.91
N LYS A 44 -15.79 13.16 11.49
CA LYS A 44 -15.68 12.90 12.95
C LYS A 44 -14.47 12.06 13.34
N ILE A 45 -13.89 11.33 12.40
CA ILE A 45 -12.75 10.44 12.64
C ILE A 45 -11.58 10.98 11.84
N ASP A 46 -10.44 11.14 12.51
CA ASP A 46 -9.17 11.45 11.86
C ASP A 46 -8.32 10.17 11.83
N TYR A 47 -8.30 9.53 10.67
CA TYR A 47 -7.48 8.35 10.42
C TYR A 47 -6.72 8.55 9.11
N GLN A 48 -5.42 8.22 9.15
CA GLN A 48 -4.52 8.29 8.00
C GLN A 48 -4.14 6.87 7.61
N HIS A 49 -4.70 6.38 6.49
CA HIS A 49 -4.52 4.99 6.08
C HIS A 49 -3.05 4.66 5.72
N GLY A 50 -2.29 5.63 5.24
CA GLY A 50 -0.86 5.44 4.95
C GLY A 50 -0.02 5.07 6.18
N ASP A 51 -0.51 5.34 7.40
CA ASP A 51 0.19 5.03 8.66
C ASP A 51 -0.16 3.63 9.21
N ILE A 52 -0.81 2.77 8.43
CA ILE A 52 -1.30 1.46 8.91
C ILE A 52 -0.21 0.61 9.56
N ILE A 53 1.02 0.65 9.04
CA ILE A 53 2.15 -0.10 9.60
C ILE A 53 2.48 0.38 11.01
N ASP A 54 2.41 1.69 11.27
CA ASP A 54 2.64 2.26 12.59
C ASP A 54 1.49 1.91 13.54
N VAL A 55 0.26 2.13 13.07
CA VAL A 55 -0.97 1.85 13.82
C VAL A 55 -1.05 0.39 14.26
N ASP A 56 -0.82 -0.56 13.34
CA ASP A 56 -0.87 -1.97 13.69
C ASP A 56 0.35 -2.38 14.53
N SER A 57 1.54 -1.77 14.35
CA SER A 57 2.74 -2.08 15.14
C SER A 57 2.61 -1.73 16.63
N GLU A 58 1.76 -0.80 17.03
CA GLU A 58 1.53 -0.50 18.44
C GLU A 58 0.75 -1.61 19.17
N ARG A 59 0.12 -2.53 18.42
CA ARG A 59 -0.69 -3.60 19.00
C ARG A 59 0.17 -4.71 19.60
N VAL A 60 -0.32 -5.29 20.69
CA VAL A 60 0.30 -6.41 21.42
C VAL A 60 -0.40 -7.73 21.05
N ASN A 61 -0.65 -7.94 19.77
CA ASN A 61 -1.27 -9.14 19.23
C ASN A 61 -0.57 -9.57 17.92
N LYS A 62 -1.08 -10.62 17.28
CA LYS A 62 -0.45 -11.20 16.08
C LYS A 62 -0.26 -10.20 14.95
N ILE A 63 -1.23 -9.32 14.70
CA ILE A 63 -1.11 -8.33 13.63
C ILE A 63 -0.01 -7.31 13.95
N GLY A 64 0.17 -6.94 15.22
CA GLY A 64 1.27 -6.05 15.62
C GLY A 64 2.65 -6.69 15.50
N GLU A 65 2.78 -8.00 15.77
CA GLU A 65 4.04 -8.71 15.49
C GLU A 65 4.39 -8.72 14.00
N LEU A 66 3.39 -8.98 13.15
CA LEU A 66 3.55 -8.98 11.69
C LEU A 66 3.89 -7.58 11.16
N ALA A 67 3.20 -6.54 11.63
CA ALA A 67 3.47 -5.15 11.25
C ALA A 67 4.90 -4.73 11.62
N LYS A 68 5.37 -5.07 12.83
CA LYS A 68 6.76 -4.83 13.25
C LYS A 68 7.76 -5.58 12.36
N LYS A 69 7.48 -6.84 12.05
CA LYS A 69 8.33 -7.66 11.17
C LYS A 69 8.40 -7.06 9.77
N LEU A 70 7.26 -6.70 9.19
CA LEU A 70 7.18 -6.06 7.89
C LEU A 70 7.93 -4.73 7.89
N ARG A 71 7.70 -3.85 8.87
CA ARG A 71 8.44 -2.59 9.05
C ARG A 71 9.95 -2.81 9.04
N GLY A 72 10.45 -3.77 9.83
CA GLY A 72 11.87 -4.08 9.87
C GLY A 72 12.45 -4.61 8.54
N ILE A 73 11.64 -5.26 7.70
CA ILE A 73 12.03 -5.63 6.32
C ILE A 73 12.07 -4.38 5.44
N LEU A 74 11.04 -3.53 5.48
CA LEU A 74 10.93 -2.31 4.67
C LEU A 74 12.04 -1.29 4.98
N GLU A 75 12.42 -1.12 6.24
CA GLU A 75 13.51 -0.22 6.65
C GLU A 75 14.89 -0.68 6.13
N LYS A 76 15.07 -2.00 5.94
CA LYS A 76 16.27 -2.59 5.32
C LYS A 76 16.26 -2.46 3.79
N CYS A 77 15.10 -2.22 3.19
CA CYS A 77 14.97 -1.97 1.75
C CYS A 77 15.39 -0.53 1.43
N LYS A 78 16.70 -0.29 1.33
CA LYS A 78 17.29 1.02 1.04
C LYS A 78 17.15 1.40 -0.43
N LEU A 79 16.32 2.39 -0.72
CA LEU A 79 16.07 2.96 -2.03
C LEU A 79 16.85 4.27 -2.19
N LEU A 80 18.05 4.21 -2.78
CA LEU A 80 18.92 5.38 -2.91
C LEU A 80 19.18 6.02 -1.54
N ASP A 81 18.68 7.24 -1.32
CA ASP A 81 18.85 8.03 -0.10
C ASP A 81 17.72 7.85 0.93
N SER A 82 16.72 7.01 0.66
CA SER A 82 15.58 6.74 1.58
C SER A 82 15.30 5.23 1.71
N ASN A 83 14.35 4.84 2.55
CA ASN A 83 13.87 3.46 2.64
C ASN A 83 12.43 3.30 2.15
N LEU A 84 12.01 2.08 1.81
CA LEU A 84 10.67 1.81 1.26
C LEU A 84 9.54 2.28 2.19
N TYR A 85 9.74 2.19 3.51
CA TYR A 85 8.76 2.65 4.48
C TYR A 85 8.60 4.18 4.46
N GLU A 86 9.69 4.95 4.36
CA GLU A 86 9.63 6.41 4.19
C GLU A 86 8.93 6.82 2.89
N VAL A 87 9.18 6.09 1.80
CA VAL A 87 8.56 6.32 0.50
C VAL A 87 7.04 6.10 0.57
N ILE A 88 6.60 5.00 1.19
CA ILE A 88 5.16 4.69 1.37
C ILE A 88 4.47 5.80 2.16
N LYS A 89 5.13 6.33 3.20
CA LYS A 89 4.55 7.38 4.05
C LYS A 89 4.48 8.75 3.38
N ALA A 90 5.44 9.08 2.51
CA ALA A 90 5.65 10.45 2.01
C ALA A 90 4.95 10.81 0.68
N HIS A 91 4.24 9.90 0.01
CA HIS A 91 3.75 10.13 -1.36
C HIS A 91 2.58 11.13 -1.51
N HIS A 92 2.02 11.67 -0.42
CA HIS A 92 0.91 12.64 -0.45
C HIS A 92 1.31 14.12 -0.49
N SER A 93 2.61 14.49 -0.47
CA SER A 93 3.01 15.90 -0.61
C SER A 93 2.93 16.35 -2.08
N LYS A 94 1.83 17.02 -2.44
CA LYS A 94 1.58 17.51 -3.81
C LYS A 94 2.60 18.55 -4.28
N ASP A 95 3.21 19.29 -3.35
CA ASP A 95 3.98 20.50 -3.68
C ASP A 95 5.41 20.24 -4.18
N GLU A 96 5.92 18.99 -4.17
CA GLU A 96 7.30 18.72 -4.59
C GLU A 96 7.46 17.48 -5.49
N ARG A 97 6.41 17.06 -6.23
CA ARG A 97 6.43 15.85 -7.09
C ARG A 97 7.64 15.76 -8.02
N GLU A 98 8.13 16.89 -8.55
CA GLU A 98 9.30 16.90 -9.44
C GLU A 98 10.61 16.58 -8.73
N LYS A 99 10.75 16.96 -7.46
CA LYS A 99 11.94 16.71 -6.62
C LYS A 99 11.92 15.34 -5.96
N LEU A 100 10.79 14.62 -6.03
CA LEU A 100 10.68 13.30 -5.46
C LEU A 100 11.66 12.31 -6.14
N PRO A 101 12.27 11.40 -5.37
CA PRO A 101 13.06 10.32 -5.93
C PRO A 101 12.27 9.54 -6.99
N LEU A 102 12.92 9.09 -8.06
CA LEU A 102 12.28 8.40 -9.18
C LEU A 102 11.36 7.24 -8.75
N PHE A 103 11.73 6.53 -7.68
CA PHE A 103 10.91 5.43 -7.15
C PHE A 103 9.58 5.90 -6.57
N LEU A 104 9.56 7.02 -5.86
CA LEU A 104 8.33 7.58 -5.31
C LEU A 104 7.37 8.02 -6.43
N LYS A 105 7.92 8.48 -7.56
CA LYS A 105 7.13 8.75 -8.78
C LYS A 105 6.49 7.47 -9.34
N PHE A 106 7.17 6.33 -9.28
CA PHE A 106 6.58 5.05 -9.69
C PHE A 106 5.50 4.56 -8.72
N VAL A 107 5.70 4.72 -7.41
CA VAL A 107 4.66 4.39 -6.42
C VAL A 107 3.41 5.24 -6.65
N ILE A 108 3.56 6.56 -6.81
CA ILE A 108 2.45 7.47 -7.13
C ILE A 108 1.76 7.05 -8.44
N ALA A 109 2.53 6.79 -9.50
CA ALA A 109 1.95 6.38 -10.77
C ALA A 109 1.20 5.04 -10.68
N SER A 110 1.66 4.11 -9.85
CA SER A 110 0.99 2.81 -9.64
C SER A 110 -0.32 3.00 -8.87
N ASP A 111 -0.29 3.77 -7.77
CA ASP A 111 -1.47 4.10 -6.95
C ASP A 111 -2.53 4.89 -7.74
N GLU A 112 -2.11 5.85 -8.55
CA GLU A 112 -2.98 6.64 -9.43
C GLU A 112 -3.61 5.76 -10.52
N PHE A 113 -2.83 4.87 -11.14
CA PHE A 113 -3.32 3.96 -12.16
C PHE A 113 -4.40 3.02 -11.60
N ASP A 114 -4.16 2.42 -10.45
CA ASP A 114 -5.14 1.55 -9.77
C ASP A 114 -6.42 2.31 -9.39
N SER A 115 -6.29 3.57 -8.97
CA SER A 115 -7.42 4.46 -8.67
C SER A 115 -8.23 4.88 -9.90
N GLU A 116 -7.61 4.92 -11.09
CA GLU A 116 -8.28 5.25 -12.36
C GLU A 116 -9.04 4.07 -12.96
N GLU A 117 -8.56 2.83 -12.74
CA GLU A 117 -9.24 1.60 -13.12
C GLU A 117 -10.51 1.33 -12.30
N ASP A 118 -10.70 2.01 -11.16
CA ASP A 118 -11.93 1.99 -10.36
C ASP A 118 -13.07 2.74 -11.08
N ARG A 119 -13.61 2.11 -12.13
CA ARG A 119 -14.70 2.57 -13.01
C ARG A 119 -16.04 2.56 -12.27
N GLY A 120 -16.13 3.32 -11.19
CA GLY A 120 -17.32 3.38 -10.36
C GLY A 120 -17.48 4.69 -9.62
N ARG A 121 -16.37 5.32 -9.16
CA ARG A 121 -16.33 6.53 -8.30
C ARG A 121 -17.69 6.81 -7.65
N SER A 122 -18.16 5.88 -6.83
CA SER A 122 -19.48 6.00 -6.22
C SER A 122 -19.46 7.26 -5.37
N LYS A 123 -20.29 8.23 -5.74
CA LYS A 123 -20.45 9.46 -4.93
C LYS A 123 -21.19 9.16 -3.63
N ASP A 124 -21.92 8.05 -3.60
CA ASP A 124 -22.71 7.65 -2.46
C ASP A 124 -21.85 6.85 -1.47
N LYS A 125 -21.73 7.41 -0.26
CA LYS A 125 -21.10 6.75 0.87
C LYS A 125 -21.93 5.57 1.37
N GLN A 126 -21.26 4.56 1.91
CA GLN A 126 -21.91 3.43 2.58
C GLN A 126 -22.20 3.76 4.05
N SER A 127 -23.14 3.02 4.66
CA SER A 127 -23.46 3.15 6.09
C SER A 127 -22.55 2.23 6.89
N ILE A 128 -22.13 2.62 8.11
CA ILE A 128 -21.37 1.72 9.00
C ILE A 128 -22.13 0.42 9.34
N TYR A 129 -23.46 0.44 9.27
CA TYR A 129 -24.30 -0.70 9.59
C TYR A 129 -24.47 -1.67 8.43
N LYS A 130 -24.08 -1.25 7.22
CA LYS A 130 -24.25 -2.03 6.00
C LYS A 130 -23.20 -1.62 4.96
N THR A 131 -22.09 -2.36 4.99
CA THR A 131 -20.93 -2.14 4.13
C THR A 131 -20.71 -3.33 3.21
N PHE A 132 -20.43 -3.04 1.95
CA PHE A 132 -20.12 -3.99 0.91
C PHE A 132 -18.69 -3.79 0.40
N LYS A 133 -18.04 -4.90 0.03
CA LYS A 133 -16.85 -4.89 -0.81
C LYS A 133 -17.22 -5.34 -2.22
N SER A 134 -16.48 -4.85 -3.21
CA SER A 134 -16.55 -5.34 -4.58
C SER A 134 -15.27 -6.09 -4.94
N SER A 135 -15.38 -7.08 -5.82
CA SER A 135 -14.23 -7.73 -6.45
C SER A 135 -13.80 -6.99 -7.71
N ALA A 136 -12.62 -7.33 -8.25
CA ALA A 136 -12.15 -6.80 -9.53
C ALA A 136 -13.11 -7.10 -10.72
N LEU A 137 -14.03 -8.04 -10.56
CA LEU A 137 -15.05 -8.38 -11.56
C LEU A 137 -16.40 -7.71 -11.28
N GLY A 138 -16.48 -6.81 -10.29
CA GLY A 138 -17.70 -6.09 -9.93
C GLY A 138 -18.70 -6.89 -9.09
N TYR A 139 -18.32 -8.08 -8.58
CA TYR A 139 -19.18 -8.82 -7.65
C TYR A 139 -19.15 -8.19 -6.25
N GLU A 140 -20.32 -7.81 -5.75
CA GLU A 140 -20.48 -7.18 -4.44
C GLU A 140 -20.92 -8.17 -3.37
N SER A 141 -20.31 -8.08 -2.19
CA SER A 141 -20.66 -8.88 -1.02
C SER A 141 -20.63 -8.02 0.24
N GLU A 142 -21.62 -8.19 1.11
CA GLU A 142 -21.64 -7.55 2.43
C GLU A 142 -20.48 -8.05 3.28
N ILE A 143 -19.89 -7.17 4.09
CA ILE A 143 -18.76 -7.48 4.95
C ILE A 143 -19.03 -7.09 6.41
N ASN A 144 -18.53 -7.91 7.31
CA ASN A 144 -18.44 -7.56 8.72
C ASN A 144 -17.12 -6.82 8.97
N LEU A 145 -17.17 -5.59 9.47
CA LEU A 145 -15.97 -4.78 9.71
C LEU A 145 -14.97 -5.44 10.68
N ASN A 146 -15.43 -6.35 11.54
CA ASN A 146 -14.56 -7.07 12.46
C ASN A 146 -13.69 -8.13 11.75
N GLU A 147 -14.03 -8.54 10.53
CA GLU A 147 -13.25 -9.49 9.73
C GLU A 147 -12.06 -8.84 9.02
N LEU A 148 -12.08 -7.51 8.88
CA LEU A 148 -11.07 -6.75 8.15
C LEU A 148 -9.65 -6.93 8.72
N GLU A 149 -9.53 -7.11 10.05
CA GLU A 149 -8.25 -7.42 10.68
C GLU A 149 -7.71 -8.78 10.23
N GLY A 150 -8.58 -9.77 10.03
CA GLY A 150 -8.20 -11.08 9.49
C GLY A 150 -7.62 -10.97 8.08
N PHE A 151 -8.28 -10.21 7.20
CA PHE A 151 -7.78 -9.96 5.85
C PHE A 151 -6.42 -9.22 5.85
N ARG A 152 -6.26 -8.18 6.67
CA ARG A 152 -4.96 -7.48 6.77
C ARG A 152 -3.86 -8.41 7.25
N ARG A 153 -4.15 -9.28 8.24
CA ARG A 153 -3.19 -10.27 8.74
C ARG A 153 -2.70 -11.20 7.62
N GLU A 154 -3.62 -11.74 6.83
CA GLU A 154 -3.28 -12.62 5.70
C GLU A 154 -2.42 -11.90 4.66
N ILE A 155 -2.74 -10.64 4.35
CA ILE A 155 -1.93 -9.83 3.42
C ILE A 155 -0.52 -9.58 3.99
N TYR A 156 -0.38 -9.29 5.29
CA TYR A 156 0.95 -9.16 5.89
C TYR A 156 1.78 -10.43 5.80
N GLU A 157 1.19 -11.60 6.03
CA GLU A 157 1.90 -12.87 5.91
C GLU A 157 2.43 -13.07 4.48
N VAL A 158 1.57 -12.87 3.47
CA VAL A 158 1.94 -12.97 2.06
C VAL A 158 3.03 -11.95 1.68
N LEU A 159 2.91 -10.69 2.10
CA LEU A 159 3.89 -9.65 1.81
C LEU A 159 5.26 -9.96 2.42
N ILE A 160 5.28 -10.44 3.67
CA ILE A 160 6.51 -10.83 4.36
C ILE A 160 7.17 -12.00 3.62
N ASP A 161 6.41 -12.99 3.17
CA ASP A 161 6.95 -14.13 2.44
C ASP A 161 7.51 -13.71 1.07
N ILE A 162 6.78 -12.88 0.33
CA ILE A 162 7.26 -12.31 -0.94
C ILE A 162 8.56 -11.54 -0.72
N LEU A 163 8.61 -10.61 0.23
CA LEU A 163 9.78 -9.77 0.46
C LEU A 163 10.99 -10.56 0.97
N ASN A 164 10.79 -11.61 1.75
CA ASN A 164 11.88 -12.50 2.18
C ASN A 164 12.38 -13.40 1.03
N SER A 165 11.51 -13.77 0.10
CA SER A 165 11.89 -14.57 -1.09
C SER A 165 12.61 -13.73 -2.15
N CYS A 166 12.38 -12.41 -2.17
CA CYS A 166 13.04 -11.49 -3.07
C CYS A 166 14.50 -11.28 -2.66
N ASN A 167 15.43 -11.42 -3.62
CA ASN A 167 16.80 -10.98 -3.42
C ASN A 167 16.87 -9.45 -3.61
N ILE A 168 16.35 -8.71 -2.62
CA ILE A 168 16.25 -7.25 -2.65
C ILE A 168 17.63 -6.60 -2.87
N SER A 169 18.71 -7.24 -2.40
CA SER A 169 20.09 -6.77 -2.65
C SER A 169 20.46 -6.76 -4.14
N LYS A 170 20.05 -7.75 -4.93
CA LYS A 170 20.28 -7.77 -6.39
C LYS A 170 19.48 -6.70 -7.14
N ILE A 171 18.31 -6.32 -6.62
CA ILE A 171 17.49 -5.22 -7.17
C ILE A 171 18.25 -3.90 -7.11
N PHE A 172 19.04 -3.69 -6.04
CA PHE A 172 19.81 -2.47 -5.85
C PHE A 172 21.09 -2.37 -6.67
N GLU A 173 21.79 -3.49 -6.92
CA GLU A 173 23.01 -3.50 -7.74
C GLU A 173 22.73 -3.03 -9.17
N LYS A 174 21.69 -3.58 -9.82
CA LYS A 174 21.28 -3.15 -11.17
C LYS A 174 20.77 -1.71 -11.24
N ARG A 175 20.30 -1.16 -10.12
CA ARG A 175 19.77 0.21 -10.08
C ARG A 175 20.86 1.28 -10.00
N ARG A 176 22.05 0.96 -9.45
CA ARG A 176 23.20 1.87 -9.52
C ARG A 176 23.72 2.08 -10.94
N GLU A 177 23.50 1.14 -11.83
CA GLU A 177 23.83 1.27 -13.26
C GLU A 177 22.92 2.27 -14.00
N LEU A 178 21.83 2.72 -13.35
CA LEU A 178 20.84 3.64 -13.90
C LEU A 178 20.97 5.09 -13.40
N LEU A 179 21.91 5.34 -12.48
CA LEU A 179 22.32 6.69 -12.05
C LEU A 179 23.71 7.01 -12.59
#